data_AF-A0A2E2UBT4-F1
#
_entry.id   AF-A0A2E2UBT4-F1
#
_cell.length_a   1.000
_cell.length_b   1.000
_cell.length_c   1.000
_cell.angle_alpha   90.00
_cell.angle_beta   90.00
_cell.angle_gamma   90.00
#
_symmetry.space_group_name_H-M   'P 1'
#
loop_
_entity.id
_entity.type
_entity.pdbx_description
1 polymer ?
#
loop_
_entity_poly.entity_id
_entity_poly.type
_entity_poly.pdbx_seq_one_letter_code
_entity_poly.pdbx_strand_id
1 'polypeptide(L)'
;MGETLEKDELELLFEARAELDRGEELDASEDLICECECVSIEDIREFSGGQTLNLQQLIEHFNLGAGCSSCVKNFEMWKARI
;
A
#
# COMPACT_ATOMS: atom_id res chain seq x y z
N MET A 1 16.70 9.72 -46.67
CA MET A 1 17.11 10.12 -45.30
C MET A 1 15.85 10.17 -44.47
N GLY A 2 15.46 9.05 -43.86
CA GLY A 2 14.19 8.96 -43.13
C GLY A 2 14.14 7.77 -42.19
N GLU A 3 15.27 7.42 -41.58
CA GLU A 3 15.42 6.19 -40.77
C GLU A 3 15.93 6.47 -39.35
N THR A 4 16.29 7.73 -39.04
CA THR A 4 16.91 8.10 -37.76
C THR A 4 15.92 8.63 -36.72
N LEU A 5 14.75 9.16 -37.11
CA LEU A 5 13.75 9.66 -36.16
C LEU A 5 12.97 8.53 -35.46
N GLU A 6 12.62 7.47 -36.18
CA GLU A 6 11.85 6.34 -35.63
C GLU A 6 12.63 5.57 -34.56
N LYS A 7 13.96 5.59 -34.65
CA LYS A 7 14.83 4.88 -33.70
C LYS A 7 14.94 5.63 -32.37
N ASP A 8 14.97 6.97 -32.41
CA ASP A 8 14.97 7.85 -31.24
C ASP A 8 13.64 7.76 -30.48
N GLU A 9 12.51 7.78 -31.19
CA GLU A 9 11.17 7.62 -30.58
C GLU A 9 11.01 6.24 -29.95
N LEU A 10 11.56 5.19 -30.56
CA LEU A 10 11.51 3.84 -30.03
C LEU A 10 12.36 3.70 -28.75
N GLU A 11 13.52 4.35 -28.70
CA GLU A 11 14.40 4.34 -27.53
C GLU A 11 13.73 5.04 -26.34
N LEU A 12 13.11 6.20 -26.57
CA LEU A 12 12.30 6.92 -25.57
C LEU A 12 11.13 6.09 -25.04
N LEU A 13 10.43 5.35 -25.90
CA LEU A 13 9.34 4.47 -25.50
C LEU A 13 9.82 3.27 -24.67
N PHE A 14 11.02 2.75 -24.96
CA PHE A 14 11.62 1.68 -24.16
C PHE A 14 12.05 2.18 -22.78
N GLU A 15 12.62 3.37 -22.69
CA GLU A 15 12.97 4.00 -21.41
C GLU A 15 11.72 4.26 -20.56
N ALA A 16 10.69 4.89 -21.13
CA ALA A 16 9.43 5.14 -20.43
C ALA A 16 8.75 3.82 -19.97
N ARG A 17 8.79 2.77 -20.80
CA ARG A 17 8.29 1.46 -20.41
C ARG A 17 9.13 0.82 -19.31
N ALA A 18 10.45 0.99 -19.31
CA ALA A 18 11.32 0.50 -18.24
C ALA A 18 11.17 1.30 -16.93
N GLU A 19 10.64 2.51 -16.95
CA GLU A 19 10.21 3.24 -15.75
C GLU A 19 8.88 2.73 -15.20
N LEU A 20 7.92 2.37 -16.08
CA LEU A 20 6.64 1.78 -15.68
C LEU A 20 6.76 0.31 -15.25
N ASP A 21 7.66 -0.46 -15.88
CA ASP A 21 7.91 -1.89 -15.61
C ASP A 21 8.81 -2.10 -14.39
N ARG A 22 9.51 -1.05 -13.93
CA ARG A 22 10.32 -1.04 -12.69
C ARG A 22 9.50 -1.14 -11.42
N GLY A 23 8.30 -1.68 -11.52
CA GLY A 23 7.44 -2.00 -10.42
C GLY A 23 6.99 -0.73 -9.73
N GLU A 24 5.72 -0.43 -9.88
CA GLU A 24 4.88 -0.25 -8.70
C GLU A 24 5.08 -1.46 -7.75
N GLU A 25 6.27 -1.60 -7.14
CA GLU A 25 6.34 -1.95 -5.74
C GLU A 25 5.66 -0.77 -5.05
N LEU A 26 4.33 -0.73 -5.10
CA LEU A 26 3.52 0.09 -4.21
C LEU A 26 3.97 -0.39 -2.84
N ASP A 27 4.89 0.38 -2.27
CA ASP A 27 5.49 0.15 -0.98
C ASP A 27 4.30 -0.14 -0.08
N ALA A 28 4.21 -1.38 0.44
CA ALA A 28 3.02 -1.81 1.17
C ALA A 28 2.74 -0.89 2.37
N SER A 29 3.75 -0.10 2.76
CA SER A 29 3.74 1.14 3.52
C SER A 29 2.58 2.09 3.25
N GLU A 30 2.15 2.28 2.00
CA GLU A 30 1.10 3.26 1.67
C GLU A 30 -0.33 2.67 1.76
N ASP A 31 -0.47 1.37 2.03
CA ASP A 31 -1.77 0.71 2.07
C ASP A 31 -2.50 1.04 3.39
N LEU A 32 -3.47 1.95 3.31
CA LEU A 32 -4.28 2.37 4.45
C LEU A 32 -5.29 1.29 4.85
N ILE A 33 -5.17 0.80 6.07
CA ILE A 33 -6.15 -0.10 6.71
C ILE A 33 -7.41 0.68 7.11
N CYS A 34 -7.25 1.94 7.54
CA CYS A 34 -8.36 2.81 7.89
C CYS A 34 -8.14 4.23 7.36
N GLU A 35 -8.93 4.61 6.37
CA GLU A 35 -8.91 5.97 5.82
C GLU A 35 -9.47 7.02 6.82
N CYS A 36 -10.42 6.63 7.69
CA CYS A 36 -11.01 7.57 8.65
C CYS A 36 -9.99 8.08 9.68
N GLU A 37 -9.15 7.18 10.19
CA GLU A 37 -8.12 7.49 11.19
C GLU A 37 -6.72 7.60 10.57
N CYS A 38 -6.60 7.52 9.24
CA CYS A 38 -5.34 7.54 8.49
C CYS A 38 -4.30 6.51 9.00
N VAL A 39 -4.76 5.28 9.26
CA VAL A 39 -3.92 4.19 9.79
C VAL A 39 -3.47 3.29 8.65
N SER A 40 -2.16 3.19 8.45
CA SER A 40 -1.51 2.29 7.49
C SER A 40 -1.27 0.89 8.07
N ILE A 41 -0.88 -0.04 7.21
CA ILE A 41 -0.44 -1.36 7.67
C ILE A 41 0.87 -1.31 8.46
N GLU A 42 1.75 -0.36 8.12
CA GLU A 42 3.01 -0.17 8.82
C GLU A 42 2.81 0.33 10.23
N ASP A 43 1.91 1.29 10.45
CA ASP A 43 1.57 1.76 11.80
C ASP A 43 1.18 0.58 12.72
N ILE A 44 0.39 -0.36 12.19
CA ILE A 44 -0.04 -1.55 12.92
C ILE A 44 1.12 -2.52 13.16
N ARG A 45 2.01 -2.72 12.17
CA ARG A 45 3.20 -3.56 12.31
C ARG A 45 4.18 -2.99 13.33
N GLU A 46 4.44 -1.69 13.29
CA GLU A 46 5.28 -0.97 14.25
C GLU A 46 4.72 -1.08 15.66
N PHE A 47 3.40 -0.88 15.82
CA PHE A 47 2.73 -1.09 17.10
C PHE A 47 2.80 -2.54 17.58
N SER A 48 2.72 -3.52 16.67
CA SER A 48 2.80 -4.94 17.03
C SER A 48 4.16 -5.34 17.60
N GLY A 49 5.25 -4.71 17.12
CA GLY A 49 6.61 -5.15 17.41
C GLY A 49 6.89 -6.63 17.09
N GLY A 50 6.14 -7.23 16.15
CA GLY A 50 6.20 -8.65 15.80
C GLY A 50 5.39 -9.58 16.72
N GLN A 51 4.55 -9.04 17.59
CA GLN A 51 3.65 -9.81 18.45
C GLN A 51 2.28 -10.03 17.81
N THR A 52 1.59 -11.10 18.21
CA THR A 52 0.22 -11.36 17.78
C THR A 52 -0.72 -10.33 18.40
N LEU A 53 -1.35 -9.51 17.54
CA LEU A 53 -2.30 -8.49 17.94
C LEU A 53 -3.74 -9.02 17.98
N ASN A 54 -4.51 -8.55 18.97
CA ASN A 54 -5.95 -8.69 19.00
C ASN A 54 -6.62 -7.43 18.40
N LEU A 55 -7.70 -7.62 17.65
CA LEU A 55 -8.50 -6.53 17.09
C LEU A 55 -8.92 -5.51 18.16
N GLN A 56 -9.25 -5.96 19.36
CA GLN A 56 -9.68 -5.08 20.44
C GLN A 56 -8.58 -4.10 20.86
N GLN A 57 -7.31 -4.54 20.90
CA GLN A 57 -6.18 -3.65 21.19
C GLN A 57 -5.98 -2.61 20.09
N LEU A 58 -6.20 -2.98 18.83
CA LEU A 58 -6.10 -2.07 17.69
C LEU A 58 -7.25 -1.06 17.67
N ILE A 59 -8.46 -1.47 18.03
CA ILE A 59 -9.61 -0.57 18.20
C ILE A 59 -9.32 0.45 19.30
N GLU A 60 -8.80 0.01 20.46
CA GLU A 60 -8.50 0.92 21.57
C GLU A 60 -7.34 1.87 21.27
N HIS A 61 -6.30 1.41 20.55
CA HIS A 61 -5.12 2.22 20.28
C HIS A 61 -5.30 3.19 19.11
N PHE A 62 -5.83 2.69 17.98
CA PHE A 62 -5.96 3.43 16.72
C PHE A 62 -7.38 3.94 16.47
N ASN A 63 -8.28 3.78 17.45
CA ASN A 63 -9.69 4.19 17.35
C ASN A 63 -10.41 3.57 16.13
N LEU A 64 -9.99 2.36 15.74
CA LEU A 64 -10.50 1.69 14.54
C LEU A 64 -12.01 1.45 14.66
N GLY A 65 -12.71 1.87 13.61
CA GLY A 65 -14.13 1.61 13.44
C GLY A 65 -15.08 2.60 14.12
N ALA A 66 -14.55 3.66 14.75
CA ALA A 66 -15.33 4.80 15.21
C ALA A 66 -15.99 5.59 14.05
N GLY A 67 -15.35 5.59 12.87
CA GLY A 67 -15.88 6.18 11.64
C GLY A 67 -16.83 5.25 10.88
N CYS A 68 -16.40 4.74 9.71
CA CYS A 68 -17.24 3.90 8.84
C CYS A 68 -17.33 2.41 9.26
N SER A 69 -16.51 2.00 10.23
CA SER A 69 -16.35 0.60 10.67
C SER A 69 -15.89 -0.41 9.60
N SER A 70 -15.51 0.03 8.39
CA SER A 70 -15.06 -0.86 7.31
C SER A 70 -13.72 -1.54 7.64
N CYS A 71 -12.79 -0.85 8.32
CA CYS A 71 -11.53 -1.46 8.75
C CYS A 71 -11.76 -2.65 9.70
N VAL A 72 -12.65 -2.51 10.67
CA VAL A 72 -12.98 -3.58 11.63
C VAL A 72 -13.68 -4.76 10.95
N LYS A 73 -14.62 -4.49 10.04
CA LYS A 73 -15.35 -5.55 9.29
C LYS A 73 -14.42 -6.40 8.42
N ASN A 74 -13.38 -5.80 7.87
CA ASN A 74 -12.41 -6.47 7.03
C ASN A 74 -11.19 -6.98 7.80
N PHE A 75 -11.24 -7.05 9.15
CA PHE A 75 -10.10 -7.43 9.99
C PHE A 75 -9.39 -8.69 9.53
N GLU A 76 -10.12 -9.78 9.29
CA GLU A 76 -9.52 -11.06 8.87
C GLU A 76 -8.78 -10.95 7.53
N MET A 77 -9.23 -10.06 6.63
CA MET A 77 -8.63 -9.89 5.30
C MET A 77 -7.28 -9.18 5.39
N TRP A 78 -7.21 -8.06 6.11
CA TRP A 78 -5.95 -7.33 6.22
C TRP A 78 -5.05 -7.84 7.34
N LYS A 79 -5.56 -8.55 8.34
CA LYS A 79 -4.75 -9.23 9.36
C LYS A 79 -3.76 -10.22 8.75
N ALA A 80 -4.15 -10.90 7.67
CA ALA A 80 -3.26 -11.79 6.94
C ALA A 80 -2.08 -11.07 6.26
N ARG A 81 -2.17 -9.73 6.13
CA ARG A 81 -1.13 -8.89 5.54
C ARG A 81 -0.19 -8.29 6.61
N ILE A 82 -0.54 -8.31 7.89
CA ILE A 82 0.27 -7.73 8.99
C ILE A 82 1.43 -8.66 9.32
#